data_AF-A0A812LPT2-F1
#
_entry.id   AF-A0A812LPT2-F1
#
_cell.length_a   1.000
_cell.length_b   1.000
_cell.length_c   1.000
_cell.angle_alpha   90.00
_cell.angle_beta   90.00
_cell.angle_gamma   90.00
#
_symmetry.space_group_name_H-M   'P 1'
#
loop_
_entity.id
_entity.type
_entity.pdbx_description
1 polymer ?
#
loop_
_entity_poly.entity_id
_entity_poly.type
_entity_poly.pdbx_seq_one_letter_code
_entity_poly.pdbx_strand_id
1 'polypeptide(L)'
;MEHPFCVEALFVLSDICRQSGQHQDAFELLRRAAYAVDCGFHGSFSPFAETPLQVRRGDLDCSVQWPRVRVKLEDAAEWPGWPWLTVLWAYMLSLATQGLPRTALEVCKLVLAMTLPRDPLHALVHLDFLCLRAQENAMLIEIAEGFDLPCSFPSQTVLRLDCAMPNFAYAAALALHHLKCGGRAAQNADEAAAIGTVSVEDLTLRCWKRDEPKEEGASRSHVALMHAMLLFPRLLRPILQALSVSLATSPAGSPYSAPWQQLLEKSPFAPQTHVLHKQYSRMHGLVSEAFVHRCAALFRGDGTLRWMHACAGRLTQMCESSLFEKELMQERKSWSEAELGVGEALSKDFREFNTLEVEAERKPPVILERTFNSWVGTPAALPAEEESEESLVPRFFQCFVVAIPEDTITVSIVVYRFLPIV
;
A
#
# COMPACT_ATOMS: atom_id res chain seq x y z
N MET A 1 -28.59 -26.34 6.77
CA MET A 1 -28.39 -24.96 6.27
C MET A 1 -28.90 -24.92 4.85
N GLU A 2 -30.01 -24.23 4.61
CA GLU A 2 -30.69 -24.18 3.31
C GLU A 2 -29.89 -23.40 2.25
N HIS A 3 -28.87 -22.62 2.67
CA HIS A 3 -27.95 -21.89 1.77
C HIS A 3 -26.48 -22.09 2.18
N PRO A 4 -25.78 -23.14 1.71
CA PRO A 4 -24.39 -23.42 2.09
C PRO A 4 -23.35 -22.41 1.58
N PHE A 5 -23.76 -21.49 0.68
CA PHE A 5 -22.89 -20.52 0.02
C PHE A 5 -23.33 -19.06 0.22
N CYS A 6 -24.15 -18.76 1.23
CA CYS A 6 -24.45 -17.37 1.60
C CYS A 6 -23.17 -16.68 2.09
N VAL A 7 -22.73 -15.64 1.37
CA VAL A 7 -21.45 -14.95 1.56
C VAL A 7 -21.39 -14.32 2.95
N GLU A 8 -22.49 -13.71 3.38
CA GLU A 8 -22.66 -13.05 4.67
C GLU A 8 -22.54 -14.07 5.81
N ALA A 9 -23.27 -15.19 5.72
CA ALA A 9 -23.24 -16.23 6.74
C ALA A 9 -21.85 -16.87 6.87
N LEU A 10 -21.20 -17.16 5.74
CA LEU A 10 -19.83 -17.70 5.72
C LEU A 10 -18.82 -16.72 6.33
N PHE A 11 -18.97 -15.42 6.07
CA PHE A 11 -18.12 -14.40 6.68
C PHE A 11 -18.33 -14.30 8.20
N VAL A 12 -19.57 -14.24 8.68
CA VAL A 12 -19.89 -14.21 10.12
C VAL A 12 -19.32 -15.44 10.83
N LEU A 13 -19.52 -16.63 10.27
CA LEU A 13 -18.97 -17.87 10.81
C LEU A 13 -17.45 -17.87 10.82
N SER A 14 -16.82 -17.35 9.75
CA SER A 14 -15.37 -17.17 9.71
C SER A 14 -14.88 -16.28 10.84
N ASP A 15 -15.57 -15.16 11.11
CA ASP A 15 -15.15 -14.26 12.19
C ASP A 15 -15.31 -14.90 13.57
N ILE A 16 -16.38 -15.66 13.81
CA ILE A 16 -16.55 -16.45 15.03
C ILE A 16 -15.42 -17.48 15.19
N CYS A 17 -15.09 -18.22 14.12
CA CYS A 17 -13.97 -19.17 14.14
C CYS A 17 -12.64 -18.47 14.42
N ARG A 18 -12.41 -17.30 13.82
CA ARG A 18 -11.21 -16.49 14.04
C ARG A 18 -11.09 -16.04 15.49
N GLN A 19 -12.16 -15.51 16.09
CA GLN A 19 -12.22 -15.10 17.49
C GLN A 19 -12.03 -16.29 18.45
N SER A 20 -12.49 -17.48 18.05
CA SER A 20 -12.34 -18.72 18.80
C SER A 20 -10.94 -19.37 18.65
N GLY A 21 -10.02 -18.77 17.91
CA GLY A 21 -8.68 -19.29 17.63
C GLY A 21 -8.62 -20.40 16.57
N GLN A 22 -9.75 -20.73 15.93
CA GLN A 22 -9.84 -21.74 14.86
C GLN A 22 -9.48 -21.10 13.51
N HIS A 23 -8.22 -20.70 13.36
CA HIS A 23 -7.75 -19.93 12.19
C HIS A 23 -7.82 -20.70 10.86
N GLN A 24 -7.67 -22.03 10.90
CA GLN A 24 -7.76 -22.87 9.69
C GLN A 24 -9.20 -22.94 9.17
N ASP A 25 -10.16 -23.16 10.06
CA ASP A 25 -11.57 -23.23 9.71
C ASP A 25 -12.10 -21.87 9.23
N ALA A 26 -11.66 -20.78 9.89
CA ALA A 26 -11.96 -19.42 9.44
C ALA A 26 -11.46 -19.18 8.01
N PHE A 27 -10.24 -19.60 7.70
CA PHE A 27 -9.68 -19.44 6.36
C PHE A 27 -10.46 -20.26 5.30
N GLU A 28 -10.84 -21.49 5.62
CA GLU A 28 -11.64 -22.33 4.72
C GLU A 28 -13.04 -21.73 4.46
N LEU A 29 -13.66 -21.14 5.48
CA LEU A 29 -14.94 -20.43 5.34
C LEU A 29 -14.80 -19.18 4.45
N LEU A 30 -13.72 -18.39 4.61
CA LEU A 30 -13.44 -17.25 3.71
C LEU A 30 -13.18 -17.70 2.28
N ARG A 31 -12.46 -18.80 2.09
CA ARG A 31 -12.22 -19.37 0.76
C ARG A 31 -13.52 -19.78 0.09
N ARG A 32 -14.45 -20.41 0.83
CA ARG A 32 -15.79 -20.75 0.32
C ARG A 32 -16.60 -19.51 -0.02
N ALA A 33 -16.51 -18.45 0.79
CA ALA A 33 -17.19 -17.19 0.52
C ALA A 33 -16.64 -16.52 -0.76
N ALA A 34 -15.31 -16.48 -0.92
CA ALA A 34 -14.67 -15.98 -2.14
C ALA A 34 -15.04 -16.82 -3.38
N TYR A 35 -15.18 -18.14 -3.22
CA TYR A 35 -15.65 -19.01 -4.30
C TYR A 35 -17.12 -18.74 -4.67
N ALA A 36 -17.99 -18.51 -3.69
CA ALA A 36 -19.39 -18.16 -3.94
C ALA A 36 -19.52 -16.85 -4.73
N VAL A 37 -18.67 -15.87 -4.42
CA VAL A 37 -18.54 -14.62 -5.19
C VAL A 37 -18.13 -14.90 -6.64
N ASP A 38 -17.11 -15.73 -6.85
CA ASP A 38 -16.60 -16.06 -8.19
C ASP A 38 -17.68 -16.74 -9.04
N CYS A 39 -18.48 -17.61 -8.43
CA CYS A 39 -19.63 -18.24 -9.08
C CYS A 39 -20.75 -17.25 -9.48
N GLY A 40 -20.76 -16.04 -8.90
CA GLY A 40 -21.74 -15.00 -9.20
C GLY A 40 -21.43 -14.21 -10.47
N PHE A 41 -20.24 -14.37 -11.07
CA PHE A 41 -19.91 -13.66 -12.30
C PHE A 41 -20.69 -14.18 -13.50
N HIS A 42 -21.12 -13.26 -14.37
CA HIS A 42 -21.73 -13.60 -15.64
C HIS A 42 -20.73 -14.38 -16.53
N GLY A 43 -21.17 -15.39 -17.27
CA GLY A 43 -20.27 -16.25 -18.07
C GLY A 43 -19.48 -15.52 -19.17
N SER A 44 -19.89 -14.30 -19.56
CA SER A 44 -19.13 -13.44 -20.48
C SER A 44 -18.26 -12.38 -19.78
N PHE A 45 -18.29 -12.34 -18.45
CA PHE A 45 -17.44 -11.45 -17.67
C PHE A 45 -15.97 -11.85 -17.87
N SER A 46 -15.15 -10.85 -18.18
CA SER A 46 -13.70 -11.02 -18.21
C SER A 46 -13.09 -9.87 -17.42
N PRO A 47 -12.34 -10.15 -16.33
CA PRO A 47 -11.67 -9.10 -15.56
C PRO A 47 -10.56 -8.42 -16.37
N PHE A 48 -10.07 -9.07 -17.44
CA PHE A 48 -9.01 -8.57 -18.31
C PHE A 48 -9.54 -7.75 -19.48
N ALA A 49 -10.85 -7.77 -19.74
CA ALA A 49 -11.41 -6.89 -20.75
C ALA A 49 -11.32 -5.45 -20.26
N GLU A 50 -10.83 -4.56 -21.12
CA GLU A 50 -10.70 -3.15 -20.80
C GLU A 50 -12.00 -2.40 -21.14
N THR A 51 -12.24 -1.33 -20.39
CA THR A 51 -13.27 -0.34 -20.66
C THR A 51 -12.63 1.04 -20.66
N PRO A 52 -12.95 1.90 -21.64
CA PRO A 52 -12.49 3.28 -21.61
C PRO A 52 -13.13 3.98 -20.43
N LEU A 53 -12.32 4.33 -19.45
CA LEU A 53 -12.71 5.14 -18.31
C LEU A 53 -12.41 6.59 -18.64
N GLN A 54 -13.46 7.40 -18.72
CA GLN A 54 -13.30 8.85 -18.80
C GLN A 54 -12.85 9.36 -17.44
N VAL A 55 -11.66 9.95 -17.41
CA VAL A 55 -11.09 10.59 -16.24
C VAL A 55 -10.93 12.06 -16.56
N ARG A 56 -11.43 12.92 -15.69
CA ARG A 56 -11.17 14.35 -15.80
C ARG A 56 -9.84 14.65 -15.12
N ARG A 57 -8.85 15.09 -15.90
CA ARG A 57 -7.58 15.61 -15.38
C ARG A 57 -7.53 17.14 -15.57
N GLY A 58 -8.02 17.88 -14.58
CA GLY A 58 -8.12 19.34 -14.61
C GLY A 58 -9.19 19.74 -15.62
N ASP A 59 -8.79 20.52 -16.63
CA ASP A 59 -9.67 20.91 -17.74
C ASP A 59 -9.59 19.94 -18.94
N LEU A 60 -8.77 18.88 -18.88
CA LEU A 60 -8.70 17.87 -19.93
C LEU A 60 -9.55 16.64 -19.59
N ASP A 61 -10.37 16.23 -20.55
CA ASP A 61 -10.97 14.89 -20.56
C ASP A 61 -9.97 13.91 -21.16
N CYS A 62 -9.54 12.92 -20.37
CA CYS A 62 -8.67 11.84 -20.82
C CYS A 62 -9.40 10.49 -20.73
N SER A 63 -9.06 9.56 -21.61
CA SER A 63 -9.57 8.19 -21.57
C SER A 63 -8.45 7.25 -21.17
N VAL A 64 -8.62 6.55 -20.06
CA VAL A 64 -7.70 5.53 -19.58
C VAL A 64 -8.36 4.17 -19.78
N GLN A 65 -7.63 3.19 -20.30
CA GLN A 65 -8.12 1.82 -20.34
C GLN A 65 -8.12 1.25 -18.92
N TRP A 66 -9.29 0.83 -18.44
CA TRP A 66 -9.45 0.29 -17.10
C TRP A 66 -10.02 -1.12 -17.14
N PRO A 67 -9.53 -2.07 -16.32
CA PRO A 67 -10.10 -3.41 -16.25
C PRO A 67 -11.58 -3.39 -15.87
N ARG A 68 -12.39 -4.29 -16.45
CA ARG A 68 -13.84 -4.41 -16.20
C ARG A 68 -14.20 -4.96 -14.81
N VAL A 69 -13.47 -4.58 -13.79
CA VAL A 69 -13.72 -4.96 -12.39
C VAL A 69 -14.27 -3.80 -11.56
N ARG A 70 -14.25 -2.57 -12.09
CA ARG A 70 -14.65 -1.39 -11.34
C ARG A 70 -16.09 -1.47 -10.86
N VAL A 71 -16.30 -1.13 -9.59
CA VAL A 71 -17.61 -1.08 -8.97
C VAL A 71 -17.99 0.37 -8.68
N LYS A 72 -19.25 0.72 -8.94
CA LYS A 72 -19.79 2.01 -8.54
C LYS A 72 -20.07 1.96 -7.03
N LEU A 73 -19.14 2.48 -6.24
CA LEU A 73 -19.27 2.55 -4.80
C LEU A 73 -20.40 3.48 -4.38
N GLU A 74 -21.17 3.05 -3.38
CA GLU A 74 -22.19 3.86 -2.72
C GLU A 74 -21.82 4.01 -1.23
N ASP A 75 -22.10 5.18 -0.66
CA ASP A 75 -21.81 5.41 0.77
C ASP A 75 -22.88 4.81 1.70
N ALA A 76 -23.98 4.27 1.16
CA ALA A 76 -25.05 3.66 1.93
C ALA A 76 -24.56 2.37 2.60
N ALA A 77 -24.81 2.22 3.90
CA ALA A 77 -24.41 1.02 4.66
C ALA A 77 -25.11 -0.27 4.16
N GLU A 78 -26.30 -0.12 3.59
CA GLU A 78 -27.11 -1.22 3.05
C GLU A 78 -26.73 -1.59 1.61
N TRP A 79 -25.71 -0.94 1.03
CA TRP A 79 -25.32 -1.21 -0.34
C TRP A 79 -24.85 -2.67 -0.50
N PRO A 80 -25.43 -3.44 -1.45
CA PRO A 80 -25.21 -4.89 -1.56
C PRO A 80 -23.79 -5.28 -2.00
N GLY A 81 -22.94 -4.32 -2.38
CA GLY A 81 -21.53 -4.59 -2.71
C GLY A 81 -20.63 -4.74 -1.48
N TRP A 82 -21.05 -4.28 -0.30
CA TRP A 82 -20.22 -4.33 0.91
C TRP A 82 -19.87 -5.74 1.40
N PRO A 83 -20.78 -6.74 1.41
CA PRO A 83 -20.44 -8.12 1.77
C PRO A 83 -19.30 -8.68 0.91
N TRP A 84 -19.38 -8.45 -0.39
CA TRP A 84 -18.37 -8.93 -1.34
C TRP A 84 -17.01 -8.28 -1.08
N LEU A 85 -16.96 -6.95 -0.98
CA LEU A 85 -15.71 -6.23 -0.69
C LEU A 85 -15.10 -6.66 0.66
N THR A 86 -15.94 -6.88 1.67
CA THR A 86 -15.51 -7.35 3.00
C THR A 86 -14.85 -8.72 2.93
N VAL A 87 -15.45 -9.66 2.19
CA VAL A 87 -14.89 -11.01 2.02
C VAL A 87 -13.57 -10.97 1.28
N LEU A 88 -13.46 -10.19 0.20
CA LEU A 88 -12.18 -10.03 -0.53
C LEU A 88 -11.08 -9.43 0.36
N TRP A 89 -11.42 -8.40 1.15
CA TRP A 89 -10.50 -7.78 2.10
C TRP A 89 -10.07 -8.78 3.19
N ALA A 90 -11.00 -9.48 3.82
CA ALA A 90 -10.68 -10.45 4.86
C ALA A 90 -9.89 -11.65 4.32
N TYR A 91 -10.20 -12.09 3.10
CA TYR A 91 -9.47 -13.14 2.39
C TYR A 91 -8.04 -12.71 2.06
N MET A 92 -7.85 -11.50 1.52
CA MET A 92 -6.53 -10.89 1.29
C MET A 92 -5.67 -10.90 2.54
N LEU A 93 -6.21 -10.42 3.67
CA LEU A 93 -5.47 -10.39 4.93
C LEU A 93 -5.13 -11.80 5.44
N SER A 94 -6.07 -12.74 5.32
CA SER A 94 -5.89 -14.12 5.75
C SER A 94 -4.81 -14.83 4.93
N LEU A 95 -4.77 -14.62 3.61
CA LEU A 95 -3.70 -15.11 2.73
C LEU A 95 -2.32 -14.59 3.16
N ALA A 96 -2.22 -13.30 3.51
CA ALA A 96 -0.96 -12.71 3.95
C ALA A 96 -0.42 -13.35 5.24
N THR A 97 -1.30 -13.72 6.18
CA THR A 97 -0.95 -14.45 7.40
C THR A 97 -0.57 -15.91 7.17
N GLN A 98 -1.17 -16.55 6.17
CA GLN A 98 -0.86 -17.95 5.79
C GLN A 98 0.44 -18.08 4.99
N GLY A 99 1.23 -17.00 4.86
CA GLY A 99 2.49 -17.03 4.11
C GLY A 99 2.30 -17.03 2.59
N LEU A 100 1.15 -16.57 2.09
CA LEU A 100 0.84 -16.43 0.66
C LEU A 100 0.83 -14.96 0.22
N PRO A 101 1.94 -14.18 0.38
CA PRO A 101 1.94 -12.75 0.11
C PRO A 101 1.73 -12.43 -1.37
N ARG A 102 2.16 -13.33 -2.27
CA ARG A 102 1.96 -13.17 -3.72
C ARG A 102 0.48 -13.20 -4.08
N THR A 103 -0.25 -14.22 -3.63
CA THR A 103 -1.69 -14.32 -3.87
C THR A 103 -2.44 -13.17 -3.19
N ALA A 104 -2.06 -12.83 -1.96
CA ALA A 104 -2.64 -11.67 -1.26
C ALA A 104 -2.41 -10.36 -2.03
N LEU A 105 -1.23 -10.16 -2.62
CA LEU A 105 -0.92 -9.01 -3.46
C LEU A 105 -1.86 -8.92 -4.67
N GLU A 106 -2.14 -10.04 -5.34
CA GLU A 106 -3.08 -10.07 -6.46
C GLU A 106 -4.52 -9.72 -6.05
N VAL A 107 -4.97 -10.21 -4.89
CA VAL A 107 -6.28 -9.82 -4.35
C VAL A 107 -6.29 -8.33 -3.98
N CYS A 108 -5.21 -7.81 -3.41
CA CYS A 108 -5.07 -6.38 -3.09
C CYS A 108 -5.19 -5.50 -4.35
N LYS A 109 -4.51 -5.88 -5.44
CA LYS A 109 -4.62 -5.19 -6.73
C LYS A 109 -6.04 -5.24 -7.28
N LEU A 110 -6.71 -6.39 -7.17
CA LEU A 110 -8.11 -6.53 -7.61
C LEU A 110 -9.01 -5.57 -6.82
N VAL A 111 -8.92 -5.57 -5.48
CA VAL A 111 -9.68 -4.64 -4.62
C VAL A 111 -9.43 -3.20 -5.04
N LEU A 112 -8.17 -2.79 -5.21
CA LEU A 112 -7.81 -1.46 -5.68
C LEU A 112 -8.43 -1.15 -7.05
N ALA A 113 -8.32 -2.06 -8.01
CA ALA A 113 -8.91 -1.89 -9.35
C ALA A 113 -10.45 -1.77 -9.31
N MET A 114 -11.10 -2.38 -8.32
CA MET A 114 -12.55 -2.32 -8.10
C MET A 114 -12.99 -0.99 -7.48
N THR A 115 -12.27 -0.47 -6.49
CA THR A 115 -12.75 0.62 -5.62
C THR A 115 -12.25 2.01 -5.98
N LEU A 116 -11.08 2.11 -6.64
CA LEU A 116 -10.46 3.40 -6.90
C LEU A 116 -11.31 4.32 -7.80
N PRO A 117 -11.28 5.65 -7.58
CA PRO A 117 -10.35 6.43 -6.74
C PRO A 117 -10.65 6.49 -5.23
N ARG A 118 -11.70 5.80 -4.76
CA ARG A 118 -11.97 5.61 -3.33
C ARG A 118 -11.19 4.39 -2.82
N ASP A 119 -10.77 4.43 -1.57
CA ASP A 119 -10.12 3.31 -0.90
C ASP A 119 -10.79 3.04 0.46
N PRO A 120 -12.09 2.68 0.47
CA PRO A 120 -12.85 2.46 1.71
C PRO A 120 -12.35 1.27 2.53
N LEU A 121 -11.55 0.39 1.90
CA LEU A 121 -10.95 -0.79 2.54
C LEU A 121 -9.49 -0.56 2.97
N HIS A 122 -8.97 0.66 2.76
CA HIS A 122 -7.59 1.05 2.99
C HIS A 122 -6.56 0.07 2.38
N ALA A 123 -6.86 -0.50 1.21
CA ALA A 123 -6.01 -1.46 0.53
C ALA A 123 -4.61 -0.88 0.20
N LEU A 124 -4.50 0.44 0.02
CA LEU A 124 -3.22 1.12 -0.21
C LEU A 124 -2.21 0.93 0.93
N VAL A 125 -2.64 0.83 2.20
CA VAL A 125 -1.72 0.58 3.33
C VAL A 125 -1.26 -0.88 3.42
N HIS A 126 -1.86 -1.76 2.62
CA HIS A 126 -1.47 -3.15 2.53
C HIS A 126 -0.52 -3.44 1.37
N LEU A 127 -0.64 -2.66 0.29
CA LEU A 127 0.05 -2.90 -0.97
C LEU A 127 1.58 -2.91 -0.83
N ASP A 128 2.17 -1.93 -0.14
CA ASP A 128 3.62 -1.80 0.01
C ASP A 128 4.25 -3.01 0.71
N PHE A 129 3.67 -3.44 1.84
CA PHE A 129 4.11 -4.63 2.56
C PHE A 129 3.96 -5.88 1.71
N LEU A 130 2.84 -6.03 1.00
CA LEU A 130 2.58 -7.20 0.16
C LEU A 130 3.57 -7.28 -0.99
N CYS A 131 3.88 -6.17 -1.65
CA CYS A 131 4.92 -6.09 -2.68
C CYS A 131 6.29 -6.50 -2.14
N LEU A 132 6.72 -5.93 -1.01
CA LEU A 132 8.02 -6.26 -0.41
C LEU A 132 8.10 -7.74 -0.03
N ARG A 133 7.04 -8.30 0.57
CA ARG A 133 6.96 -9.72 0.96
C ARG A 133 6.91 -10.66 -0.24
N ALA A 134 6.29 -10.24 -1.34
CA ALA A 134 6.24 -10.98 -2.59
C ALA A 134 7.49 -10.78 -3.46
N GLN A 135 8.47 -9.96 -3.02
CA GLN A 135 9.67 -9.58 -3.76
C GLN A 135 9.40 -8.82 -5.08
N GLU A 136 8.23 -8.19 -5.18
CA GLU A 136 7.82 -7.38 -6.33
C GLU A 136 8.32 -5.93 -6.22
N ASN A 137 9.63 -5.79 -6.09
CA ASN A 137 10.27 -4.50 -5.86
C ASN A 137 10.07 -3.55 -7.04
N ALA A 138 10.19 -4.04 -8.28
CA ALA A 138 10.04 -3.23 -9.49
C ALA A 138 8.63 -2.62 -9.59
N MET A 139 7.61 -3.46 -9.39
CA MET A 139 6.20 -3.04 -9.39
C MET A 139 5.92 -2.01 -8.30
N LEU A 140 6.44 -2.21 -7.08
CA LEU A 140 6.27 -1.23 -6.00
C LEU A 140 6.84 0.13 -6.39
N ILE A 141 8.00 0.16 -7.02
CA ILE A 141 8.65 1.41 -7.46
C ILE A 141 7.84 2.09 -8.56
N GLU A 142 7.34 1.32 -9.53
CA GLU A 142 6.49 1.84 -10.61
C GLU A 142 5.20 2.46 -10.04
N ILE A 143 4.54 1.75 -9.13
CA ILE A 143 3.34 2.23 -8.43
C ILE A 143 3.68 3.46 -7.57
N ALA A 144 4.81 3.45 -6.86
CA ALA A 144 5.18 4.56 -6.00
C ALA A 144 5.43 5.86 -6.79
N GLU A 145 6.14 5.76 -7.92
CA GLU A 145 6.62 6.89 -8.70
C GLU A 145 5.69 7.33 -9.85
N GLY A 146 4.65 6.57 -10.16
CA GLY A 146 3.83 6.84 -11.32
C GLY A 146 2.57 6.00 -11.35
N PHE A 147 1.75 6.13 -10.32
CA PHE A 147 0.47 5.43 -10.28
C PHE A 147 -0.55 6.16 -11.16
N ASP A 148 -0.86 5.60 -12.32
CA ASP A 148 -1.93 6.08 -13.20
C ASP A 148 -3.32 5.69 -12.64
N LEU A 149 -3.63 6.23 -11.47
CA LEU A 149 -4.97 6.17 -10.90
C LEU A 149 -5.94 7.01 -11.77
N PRO A 150 -7.24 6.64 -11.81
CA PRO A 150 -8.29 7.50 -12.32
C PRO A 150 -8.64 8.53 -11.24
N CYS A 151 -7.68 9.41 -10.96
CA CYS A 151 -7.77 10.47 -9.95
C CYS A 151 -7.84 11.85 -10.61
N SER A 152 -8.55 12.75 -9.92
CA SER A 152 -8.84 14.12 -10.34
C SER A 152 -7.60 15.02 -10.20
N PHE A 153 -6.64 14.92 -11.11
CA PHE A 153 -5.43 15.77 -11.13
C PHE A 153 -5.54 16.89 -12.15
N PRO A 154 -5.00 18.10 -11.94
CA PRO A 154 -4.73 19.02 -13.05
C PRO A 154 -3.83 18.38 -14.12
N SER A 155 -3.91 18.85 -15.36
CA SER A 155 -3.37 18.22 -16.58
C SER A 155 -1.85 17.99 -16.66
N GLN A 156 -1.08 18.30 -15.60
CA GLN A 156 0.39 18.24 -15.59
C GLN A 156 1.00 17.52 -14.37
N THR A 157 0.21 17.06 -13.40
CA THR A 157 0.75 16.46 -12.17
C THR A 157 0.63 14.94 -12.16
N VAL A 158 1.77 14.28 -11.96
CA VAL A 158 1.82 12.82 -11.75
C VAL A 158 1.57 12.50 -10.30
N LEU A 159 0.75 11.49 -10.06
CA LEU A 159 0.57 10.97 -8.73
C LEU A 159 1.82 10.24 -8.26
N ARG A 160 2.48 10.83 -7.25
CA ARG A 160 3.64 10.28 -6.58
C ARG A 160 3.24 9.79 -5.20
N LEU A 161 2.97 8.50 -5.07
CA LEU A 161 2.63 7.90 -3.79
C LEU A 161 3.81 7.96 -2.81
N ASP A 162 5.04 7.94 -3.30
CA ASP A 162 6.25 8.15 -2.49
C ASP A 162 6.41 9.58 -1.95
N CYS A 163 5.69 10.55 -2.51
CA CYS A 163 5.56 11.90 -1.95
C CYS A 163 4.28 12.07 -1.12
N ALA A 164 3.25 11.25 -1.40
CA ALA A 164 1.93 11.37 -0.78
C ALA A 164 1.76 10.54 0.50
N MET A 165 2.47 9.42 0.62
CA MET A 165 2.27 8.48 1.72
C MET A 165 3.60 7.96 2.30
N PRO A 166 3.74 7.92 3.64
CA PRO A 166 5.00 7.55 4.28
C PRO A 166 5.37 6.07 4.07
N ASN A 167 4.39 5.17 4.00
CA ASN A 167 4.63 3.75 3.75
C ASN A 167 5.27 3.54 2.36
N PHE A 168 4.71 4.14 1.30
CA PHE A 168 5.28 4.05 -0.04
C PHE A 168 6.66 4.70 -0.15
N ALA A 169 6.88 5.84 0.49
CA ALA A 169 8.17 6.53 0.47
C ALA A 169 9.31 5.63 0.99
N TYR A 170 9.12 5.04 2.17
CA TYR A 170 10.13 4.16 2.78
C TYR A 170 10.18 2.78 2.12
N ALA A 171 9.04 2.21 1.71
CA ALA A 171 9.00 0.91 1.07
C ALA A 171 9.62 0.94 -0.33
N ALA A 172 9.39 1.99 -1.12
CA ALA A 172 10.02 2.15 -2.43
C ALA A 172 11.54 2.34 -2.31
N ALA A 173 12.00 3.10 -1.31
CA ALA A 173 13.43 3.25 -1.03
C ALA A 173 14.08 1.90 -0.68
N LEU A 174 13.42 1.10 0.16
CA LEU A 174 13.88 -0.25 0.51
C LEU A 174 13.87 -1.20 -0.70
N ALA A 175 12.83 -1.16 -1.52
CA ALA A 175 12.73 -1.94 -2.75
C ALA A 175 13.85 -1.60 -3.76
N LEU A 176 14.18 -0.32 -3.93
CA LEU A 176 15.31 0.13 -4.74
C LEU A 176 16.64 -0.41 -4.18
N HIS A 177 16.79 -0.42 -2.86
CA HIS A 177 17.98 -0.99 -2.21
C HIS A 177 18.08 -2.51 -2.42
N HIS A 178 16.98 -3.24 -2.30
CA HIS A 178 16.92 -4.67 -2.60
C HIS A 178 17.29 -5.00 -4.04
N LEU A 179 16.79 -4.24 -5.03
CA LEU A 179 17.14 -4.45 -6.44
C LEU A 179 18.64 -4.19 -6.69
N LYS A 180 19.22 -3.18 -6.05
CA LYS A 180 20.66 -2.89 -6.10
C LYS A 180 21.49 -4.03 -5.51
N CYS A 181 21.14 -4.49 -4.30
CA CYS A 181 21.89 -5.52 -3.58
C CYS A 181 21.68 -6.94 -4.15
N GLY A 182 20.55 -7.20 -4.81
CA GLY A 182 20.25 -8.49 -5.45
C GLY A 182 21.14 -8.83 -6.65
N GLY A 183 21.87 -7.86 -7.20
CA GLY A 183 22.77 -8.05 -8.34
C GLY A 183 24.24 -8.31 -7.95
N ARG A 184 24.77 -7.63 -6.91
CA ARG A 184 26.13 -7.80 -6.38
C ARG A 184 26.16 -7.26 -4.94
N ALA A 185 26.90 -7.93 -4.05
CA ALA A 185 27.28 -7.33 -2.78
C ALA A 185 28.20 -6.13 -3.07
N ALA A 186 27.64 -4.92 -3.13
CA ALA A 186 28.44 -3.71 -3.19
C ALA A 186 29.37 -3.71 -1.97
N GLN A 187 30.67 -3.49 -2.19
CA GLN A 187 31.61 -3.37 -1.08
C GLN A 187 31.22 -2.13 -0.27
N ASN A 188 31.29 -2.22 1.06
CA ASN A 188 30.83 -1.16 1.97
C ASN A 188 31.45 0.23 1.67
N ALA A 189 32.68 0.26 1.13
CA ALA A 189 33.37 1.50 0.78
C ALA A 189 32.72 2.22 -0.42
N ASP A 190 32.27 1.47 -1.43
CA ASP A 190 31.64 2.03 -2.63
C ASP A 190 30.26 2.61 -2.31
N GLU A 191 29.53 1.99 -1.38
CA GLU A 191 28.22 2.49 -0.92
C GLU A 191 28.35 3.82 -0.18
N ALA A 192 29.33 3.95 0.72
CA ALA A 192 29.60 5.19 1.43
C ALA A 192 30.00 6.33 0.47
N ALA A 193 30.83 6.03 -0.53
CA ALA A 193 31.21 7.00 -1.55
C ALA A 193 29.99 7.46 -2.38
N ALA A 194 29.14 6.52 -2.81
CA ALA A 194 27.92 6.85 -3.56
C ALA A 194 26.96 7.73 -2.75
N ILE A 195 26.78 7.44 -1.45
CA ILE A 195 25.99 8.29 -0.54
C ILE A 195 26.55 9.71 -0.46
N GLY A 196 27.88 9.85 -0.44
CA GLY A 196 28.55 11.16 -0.44
C GLY A 196 28.33 11.98 -1.72
N THR A 197 28.01 11.35 -2.85
CA THR A 197 27.75 12.04 -4.12
C THR A 197 26.35 12.63 -4.24
N VAL A 198 25.41 12.24 -3.35
CA VAL A 198 24.03 12.77 -3.38
C VAL A 198 24.05 14.27 -3.15
N SER A 199 23.49 15.01 -4.10
CA SER A 199 23.38 16.47 -4.10
C SER A 199 22.02 16.93 -3.57
N VAL A 200 21.89 18.24 -3.32
CA VAL A 200 20.61 18.84 -2.92
C VAL A 200 19.62 18.84 -4.07
N GLU A 201 20.10 19.08 -5.29
CA GLU A 201 19.30 19.05 -6.51
C GLU A 201 18.59 17.70 -6.67
N ASP A 202 19.29 16.59 -6.38
CA ASP A 202 18.67 15.24 -6.40
C ASP A 202 17.47 15.09 -5.46
N LEU A 203 17.46 15.82 -4.35
CA LEU A 203 16.41 15.79 -3.33
C LEU A 203 15.26 16.76 -3.64
N THR A 204 15.50 17.84 -4.37
CA THR A 204 14.49 18.87 -4.68
C THR A 204 13.82 18.65 -6.04
N LEU A 205 14.51 18.08 -7.03
CA LEU A 205 13.99 17.87 -8.40
C LEU A 205 12.81 16.89 -8.46
N ARG A 206 12.73 15.96 -7.50
CA ARG A 206 11.83 14.80 -7.54
C ARG A 206 10.37 15.09 -7.27
N CYS A 207 10.04 16.29 -6.77
CA CYS A 207 8.74 16.47 -6.16
C CYS A 207 7.57 16.50 -7.17
N TRP A 208 7.79 16.74 -8.48
CA TRP A 208 6.66 17.08 -9.36
C TRP A 208 6.67 16.60 -10.83
N LYS A 209 7.70 15.91 -11.36
CA LYS A 209 7.78 15.56 -12.81
C LYS A 209 7.89 14.05 -13.09
N ARG A 210 7.16 13.55 -14.11
CA ARG A 210 7.26 12.17 -14.66
C ARG A 210 8.46 11.99 -15.59
N ASP A 211 8.82 13.06 -16.30
CA ASP A 211 9.37 12.96 -17.66
C ASP A 211 10.90 12.96 -17.78
N GLU A 212 11.64 12.75 -16.70
CA GLU A 212 13.07 12.52 -16.85
C GLU A 212 13.39 11.02 -16.92
N PRO A 213 14.18 10.57 -17.92
CA PRO A 213 14.63 9.19 -17.99
C PRO A 213 15.35 8.88 -16.67
N LYS A 214 14.78 7.91 -15.93
CA LYS A 214 15.28 7.49 -14.63
C LYS A 214 16.68 6.95 -14.83
N GLU A 215 17.71 7.74 -14.52
CA GLU A 215 19.06 7.20 -14.46
C GLU A 215 19.05 6.01 -13.51
N GLU A 216 19.42 4.83 -14.03
CA GLU A 216 19.66 3.60 -13.26
C GLU A 216 20.96 3.72 -12.43
N GLY A 217 21.19 4.89 -11.85
CA GLY A 217 22.39 5.19 -11.09
C GLY A 217 22.39 4.50 -9.73
N ALA A 218 23.58 4.14 -9.27
CA ALA A 218 23.84 3.56 -7.95
C ALA A 218 23.32 4.42 -6.77
N SER A 219 23.03 5.70 -7.03
CA SER A 219 22.53 6.69 -6.07
C SER A 219 21.01 6.69 -5.89
N ARG A 220 20.23 6.04 -6.77
CA ARG A 220 18.77 6.17 -6.77
C ARG A 220 18.09 5.71 -5.47
N SER A 221 18.57 4.63 -4.87
CA SER A 221 18.06 4.14 -3.57
C SER A 221 18.41 5.09 -2.42
N HIS A 222 19.62 5.66 -2.43
CA HIS A 222 20.08 6.62 -1.43
C HIS A 222 19.25 7.90 -1.48
N VAL A 223 19.03 8.45 -2.68
CA VAL A 223 18.19 9.63 -2.90
C VAL A 223 16.75 9.36 -2.45
N ALA A 224 16.17 8.21 -2.82
CA ALA A 224 14.80 7.87 -2.40
C ALA A 224 14.65 7.79 -0.87
N LEU A 225 15.61 7.17 -0.17
CA LEU A 225 15.55 7.09 1.30
C LEU A 225 15.75 8.47 1.95
N MET A 226 16.73 9.25 1.49
CA MET A 226 16.96 10.60 2.02
C MET A 226 15.74 11.50 1.79
N HIS A 227 15.09 11.38 0.62
CA HIS A 227 13.85 12.08 0.33
C HIS A 227 12.70 11.64 1.24
N ALA A 228 12.52 10.33 1.45
CA ALA A 228 11.54 9.80 2.39
C ALA A 228 11.78 10.29 3.83
N MET A 229 13.04 10.37 4.26
CA MET A 229 13.45 10.93 5.56
C MET A 229 13.23 12.44 5.63
N LEU A 230 13.36 13.17 4.52
CA LEU A 230 13.14 14.61 4.46
C LEU A 230 11.65 14.96 4.56
N LEU A 231 10.77 14.22 3.86
CA LEU A 231 9.32 14.43 3.85
C LEU A 231 8.62 13.84 5.09
N PHE A 232 9.06 12.65 5.53
CA PHE A 232 8.48 11.91 6.64
C PHE A 232 9.53 11.56 7.70
N PRO A 233 10.16 12.58 8.35
CA PRO A 233 11.25 12.38 9.32
C PRO A 233 10.81 11.62 10.58
N ARG A 234 9.50 11.63 10.88
CA ARG A 234 8.92 10.99 12.07
C ARG A 234 9.04 9.49 12.09
N LEU A 235 9.19 8.84 10.93
CA LEU A 235 9.12 7.38 10.82
C LEU A 235 10.41 6.68 11.25
N LEU A 236 11.56 7.33 11.10
CA LEU A 236 12.87 6.73 11.37
C LEU A 236 13.01 6.23 12.81
N ARG A 237 12.67 7.07 13.81
CA ARG A 237 12.80 6.71 15.23
C ARG A 237 11.89 5.53 15.63
N PRO A 238 10.59 5.52 15.31
CA PRO A 238 9.72 4.36 15.51
C PRO A 238 10.23 3.08 14.86
N ILE A 239 10.77 3.13 13.63
CA ILE A 239 11.37 1.94 12.99
C ILE A 239 12.53 1.41 13.84
N LEU A 240 13.45 2.28 14.28
CA LEU A 240 14.60 1.88 15.11
C LEU A 240 14.17 1.31 16.47
N GLN A 241 13.13 1.88 17.08
CA GLN A 241 12.56 1.40 18.34
C GLN A 241 11.89 0.03 18.17
N ALA A 242 11.11 -0.17 17.11
CA ALA A 242 10.51 -1.46 16.78
C ALA A 242 11.55 -2.54 16.52
N LEU A 243 12.72 -2.17 15.97
CA LEU A 243 13.87 -3.05 15.78
C LEU A 243 14.73 -3.25 17.04
N SER A 244 14.40 -2.59 18.16
CA SER A 244 15.19 -2.63 19.40
C SER A 244 16.66 -2.22 19.22
N VAL A 245 16.92 -1.28 18.29
CA VAL A 245 18.27 -0.77 18.01
C VAL A 245 18.71 0.19 19.12
N SER A 246 19.93 0.01 19.63
CA SER A 246 20.52 0.95 20.58
C SER A 246 20.79 2.29 19.91
N LEU A 247 20.13 3.34 20.39
CA LEU A 247 20.29 4.70 19.85
C LEU A 247 21.61 5.36 20.28
N ALA A 248 22.28 4.82 21.31
CA ALA A 248 23.53 5.37 21.84
C ALA A 248 24.76 5.00 20.99
N THR A 249 24.62 4.07 20.04
CA THR A 249 25.72 3.55 19.23
C THR A 249 25.48 3.81 17.74
N SER A 250 26.54 4.05 16.99
CA SER A 250 26.49 4.04 15.52
C SER A 250 26.67 2.60 14.99
N PRO A 251 26.03 2.23 13.86
CA PRO A 251 26.24 0.93 13.25
C PRO A 251 27.69 0.73 12.79
N ALA A 252 28.23 -0.46 13.03
CA ALA A 252 29.60 -0.79 12.65
C ALA A 252 29.82 -0.65 11.14
N GLY A 253 30.86 0.09 10.73
CA GLY A 253 31.21 0.33 9.32
C GLY A 253 30.40 1.43 8.64
N SER A 254 29.59 2.21 9.37
CA SER A 254 28.98 3.42 8.81
C SER A 254 30.03 4.51 8.57
N PRO A 255 29.96 5.29 7.48
CA PRO A 255 30.87 6.41 7.22
C PRO A 255 30.72 7.57 8.23
N TYR A 256 29.64 7.60 9.00
CA TYR A 256 29.38 8.61 10.01
C TYR A 256 29.56 8.03 11.42
N SER A 257 30.33 8.73 12.26
CA SER A 257 30.65 8.30 13.62
C SER A 257 29.60 8.69 14.66
N ALA A 258 28.78 9.71 14.38
CA ALA A 258 27.74 10.19 15.28
C ALA A 258 26.73 9.06 15.60
N PRO A 259 26.33 8.86 16.87
CA PRO A 259 25.31 7.87 17.21
C PRO A 259 23.93 8.31 16.72
N TRP A 260 23.00 7.34 16.61
CA TRP A 260 21.61 7.60 16.21
C TRP A 260 20.95 8.72 17.01
N GLN A 261 21.15 8.74 18.33
CA GLN A 261 20.57 9.76 19.20
C GLN A 261 20.98 11.17 18.78
N GLN A 262 22.26 11.38 18.47
CA GLN A 262 22.75 12.69 18.03
C GLN A 262 22.17 13.09 16.67
N LEU A 263 21.99 12.14 15.75
CA LEU A 263 21.35 12.42 14.45
C LEU A 263 19.86 12.77 14.62
N LEU A 264 19.15 12.06 15.51
CA LEU A 264 17.73 12.26 15.77
C LEU A 264 17.42 13.58 16.50
N GLU A 265 18.41 14.20 17.14
CA GLU A 265 18.32 15.51 17.79
C GLU A 265 18.54 16.69 16.81
N LYS A 266 18.94 16.40 15.57
CA LYS A 266 19.26 17.38 14.52
C LYS A 266 18.21 17.43 13.41
N SER A 267 18.24 18.48 12.60
CA SER A 267 17.37 18.61 11.41
C SER A 267 17.70 17.50 10.39
N PRO A 268 16.72 16.87 9.72
CA PRO A 268 15.27 17.11 9.80
C PRO A 268 14.53 16.25 10.84
N PHE A 269 15.24 15.43 11.62
CA PHE A 269 14.66 14.42 12.50
C PHE A 269 14.17 14.95 13.84
N ALA A 270 14.73 16.07 14.30
CA ALA A 270 14.38 16.67 15.57
C ALA A 270 12.91 17.14 15.56
N PRO A 271 12.10 16.84 16.59
CA PRO A 271 10.67 17.18 16.62
C PRO A 271 10.37 18.66 16.35
N GLN A 272 11.23 19.57 16.82
CA GLN A 272 11.11 21.01 16.62
C GLN A 272 11.34 21.47 15.17
N THR A 273 11.94 20.62 14.33
CA THR A 273 12.23 20.91 12.91
C THR A 273 11.26 20.23 11.94
N HIS A 274 10.28 19.47 12.45
CA HIS A 274 9.32 18.77 11.61
C HIS A 274 8.41 19.75 10.89
N VAL A 275 8.38 19.63 9.56
CA VAL A 275 7.39 20.27 8.72
C VAL A 275 6.31 19.24 8.40
N LEU A 276 5.06 19.52 8.76
CA LEU A 276 3.94 18.60 8.56
C LEU A 276 3.04 19.09 7.43
N HIS A 277 2.50 18.15 6.67
CA HIS A 277 1.50 18.46 5.65
C HIS A 277 0.24 19.09 6.26
N LYS A 278 -0.19 20.25 5.74
CA LYS A 278 -1.31 21.01 6.32
C LYS A 278 -2.61 20.21 6.36
N GLN A 279 -2.89 19.46 5.29
CA GLN A 279 -4.15 18.73 5.14
C GLN A 279 -4.10 17.31 5.70
N TYR A 280 -2.93 16.66 5.66
CA TYR A 280 -2.83 15.19 5.79
C TYR A 280 -1.90 14.75 6.92
N SER A 281 -1.44 15.68 7.78
CA SER A 281 -0.53 15.39 8.89
C SER A 281 -1.01 14.27 9.82
N ARG A 282 -2.31 14.25 10.18
CA ARG A 282 -2.90 13.20 11.01
C ARG A 282 -2.83 11.84 10.32
N MET A 283 -3.22 11.78 9.05
CA MET A 283 -3.17 10.55 8.25
C MET A 283 -1.73 10.05 8.13
N HIS A 284 -0.77 10.93 7.80
CA HIS A 284 0.64 10.55 7.76
C HIS A 284 1.12 9.95 9.08
N GLY A 285 0.67 10.48 10.22
CA GLY A 285 0.97 9.90 11.54
C GLY A 285 0.43 8.47 11.71
N LEU A 286 -0.84 8.25 11.38
CA LEU A 286 -1.49 6.94 11.50
C LEU A 286 -0.91 5.91 10.52
N VAL A 287 -0.70 6.29 9.25
CA VAL A 287 -0.07 5.39 8.26
C VAL A 287 1.38 5.10 8.63
N SER A 288 2.09 6.06 9.24
CA SER A 288 3.44 5.82 9.77
C SER A 288 3.44 4.76 10.87
N GLU A 289 2.54 4.87 11.83
CA GLU A 289 2.40 3.90 12.92
C GLU A 289 2.03 2.51 12.38
N ALA A 290 1.02 2.44 11.52
CA ALA A 290 0.61 1.23 10.83
C ALA A 290 1.76 0.56 10.05
N PHE A 291 2.55 1.37 9.33
CA PHE A 291 3.71 0.90 8.60
C PHE A 291 4.78 0.33 9.53
N VAL A 292 5.05 0.97 10.67
CA VAL A 292 6.04 0.47 11.64
C VAL A 292 5.62 -0.91 12.17
N HIS A 293 4.36 -1.08 12.54
CA HIS A 293 3.86 -2.37 13.05
C HIS A 293 4.06 -3.53 12.07
N ARG A 294 3.95 -3.29 10.76
CA ARG A 294 4.04 -4.35 9.75
C ARG A 294 5.39 -4.47 9.06
N CYS A 295 6.01 -3.34 8.73
CA CYS A 295 7.17 -3.28 7.86
C CYS A 295 8.49 -3.08 8.61
N ALA A 296 8.50 -2.69 9.89
CA ALA A 296 9.76 -2.43 10.59
C ALA A 296 10.71 -3.63 10.55
N ALA A 297 10.19 -4.85 10.69
CA ALA A 297 10.99 -6.08 10.61
C ALA A 297 11.69 -6.27 9.25
N LEU A 298 11.18 -5.68 8.17
CA LEU A 298 11.80 -5.75 6.84
C LEU A 298 13.07 -4.89 6.73
N PHE A 299 13.25 -3.92 7.64
CA PHE A 299 14.48 -3.11 7.73
C PHE A 299 15.56 -3.77 8.59
N ARG A 300 15.32 -4.99 9.09
CA ARG A 300 16.30 -5.72 9.90
C ARG A 300 17.50 -6.12 9.06
N GLY A 301 18.70 -5.93 9.62
CA GLY A 301 19.96 -6.37 9.04
C GLY A 301 21.03 -5.30 9.18
N ASP A 302 22.26 -5.71 9.50
CA ASP A 302 23.35 -4.77 9.76
C ASP A 302 23.68 -3.91 8.53
N GLY A 303 23.55 -4.47 7.33
CA GLY A 303 23.71 -3.73 6.07
C GLY A 303 22.65 -2.65 5.90
N THR A 304 21.37 -2.99 6.09
CA THR A 304 20.25 -2.05 5.96
C THR A 304 20.31 -0.96 7.02
N LEU A 305 20.63 -1.30 8.27
CA LEU A 305 20.79 -0.33 9.36
C LEU A 305 21.97 0.62 9.11
N ARG A 306 23.09 0.10 8.60
CA ARG A 306 24.25 0.91 8.21
C ARG A 306 23.90 1.86 7.07
N TRP A 307 23.20 1.37 6.06
CA TRP A 307 22.72 2.19 4.93
C TRP A 307 21.78 3.30 5.39
N MET A 308 20.79 2.97 6.23
CA MET A 308 19.88 3.96 6.81
C MET A 308 20.64 5.02 7.63
N HIS A 309 21.62 4.60 8.44
CA HIS A 309 22.45 5.51 9.23
C HIS A 309 23.29 6.42 8.35
N ALA A 310 23.87 5.87 7.27
CA ALA A 310 24.66 6.64 6.32
C ALA A 310 23.81 7.69 5.59
N CYS A 311 22.60 7.32 5.16
CA CYS A 311 21.66 8.26 4.55
C CYS A 311 21.21 9.34 5.53
N ALA A 312 20.88 8.97 6.77
CA ALA A 312 20.50 9.93 7.82
C ALA A 312 21.64 10.90 8.15
N GLY A 313 22.87 10.40 8.31
CA GLY A 313 24.05 11.21 8.59
C GLY A 313 24.35 12.23 7.48
N ARG A 314 24.28 11.80 6.21
CA ARG A 314 24.45 12.68 5.06
C ARG A 314 23.35 13.75 4.99
N LEU A 315 22.09 13.36 5.17
CA LEU A 315 20.95 14.28 5.13
C LEU A 315 21.06 15.33 6.24
N THR A 316 21.41 14.92 7.46
CA THR A 316 21.64 15.86 8.57
C THR A 316 22.76 16.85 8.27
N GLN A 317 23.89 16.41 7.69
CA GLN A 317 24.95 17.32 7.27
C GLN A 317 24.48 18.33 6.22
N MET A 318 23.64 17.90 5.27
CA MET A 318 23.07 18.79 4.26
C MET A 318 22.12 19.81 4.88
N CYS A 319 21.27 19.39 5.82
CA CYS A 319 20.34 20.28 6.52
C CYS A 319 21.02 21.26 7.49
N GLU A 320 22.19 20.92 8.05
CA GLU A 320 22.98 21.82 8.91
C GLU A 320 23.91 22.75 8.11
N SER A 321 24.14 22.46 6.83
CA SER A 321 24.97 23.30 5.97
C SER A 321 24.27 24.61 5.65
N SER A 322 24.93 25.73 5.97
CA SER A 322 24.45 27.07 5.64
C SER A 322 24.24 27.31 4.14
N LEU A 323 24.87 26.49 3.29
CA LEU A 323 24.71 26.53 1.83
C LEU A 323 23.34 26.00 1.38
N PHE A 324 22.81 24.99 2.08
CA PHE A 324 21.70 24.17 1.58
C PHE A 324 20.46 24.19 2.47
N GLU A 325 20.60 24.59 3.75
CA GLU A 325 19.53 24.61 4.74
C GLU A 325 18.28 25.33 4.22
N LYS A 326 18.45 26.51 3.61
CA LYS A 326 17.33 27.32 3.11
C LYS A 326 16.56 26.63 1.99
N GLU A 327 17.27 25.99 1.06
CA GLU A 327 16.67 25.30 -0.08
C GLU A 327 15.88 24.07 0.38
N LEU A 328 16.47 23.24 1.23
CA LEU A 328 15.80 22.07 1.80
C LEU A 328 14.63 22.42 2.72
N MET A 329 14.70 23.56 3.43
CA MET A 329 13.58 24.08 4.21
C MET A 329 12.45 24.59 3.30
N GLN A 330 12.79 25.27 2.22
CA GLN A 330 11.81 25.76 1.25
C GLN A 330 11.10 24.59 0.55
N GLU A 331 11.81 23.53 0.20
CA GLU A 331 11.22 22.34 -0.40
C GLU A 331 10.23 21.66 0.54
N ARG A 332 10.62 21.43 1.80
CA ARG A 332 9.72 20.89 2.83
C ARG A 332 8.47 21.75 3.02
N LYS A 333 8.63 23.08 3.00
CA LYS A 333 7.50 24.00 3.10
C LYS A 333 6.59 23.90 1.88
N SER A 334 7.15 23.85 0.67
CA SER A 334 6.37 23.67 -0.56
C SER A 334 5.57 22.36 -0.53
N TRP A 335 6.23 21.25 -0.16
CA TRP A 335 5.56 19.96 0.00
C TRP A 335 4.42 20.03 1.01
N SER A 336 4.59 20.74 2.12
CA SER A 336 3.57 20.82 3.19
C SER A 336 2.25 21.45 2.76
N GLU A 337 2.26 22.25 1.69
CA GLU A 337 1.13 23.01 1.16
C GLU A 337 0.59 22.42 -0.15
N ALA A 338 1.23 21.38 -0.68
CA ALA A 338 0.96 20.91 -2.02
C ALA A 338 -0.24 19.96 -2.10
N GLU A 339 -0.80 19.84 -3.31
CA GLU A 339 -1.88 18.89 -3.59
C GLU A 339 -1.29 17.52 -3.96
N LEU A 340 -1.46 16.54 -3.08
CA LEU A 340 -0.94 15.17 -3.26
C LEU A 340 -1.81 14.31 -4.20
N GLY A 341 -3.00 14.81 -4.57
CA GLY A 341 -3.92 14.32 -5.60
C GLY A 341 -4.51 12.91 -5.49
N VAL A 342 -4.23 12.15 -4.42
CA VAL A 342 -5.07 11.01 -3.98
C VAL A 342 -6.35 11.50 -3.27
N GLY A 343 -6.88 12.65 -3.70
CA GLY A 343 -7.74 13.53 -2.90
C GLY A 343 -8.96 12.86 -2.29
N GLU A 344 -9.73 12.07 -3.05
CA GLU A 344 -10.93 11.39 -2.51
C GLU A 344 -10.58 10.30 -1.50
N ALA A 345 -9.61 9.43 -1.82
CA ALA A 345 -9.18 8.38 -0.89
C ALA A 345 -8.62 8.99 0.41
N LEU A 346 -7.70 9.96 0.31
CA LEU A 346 -7.06 10.55 1.50
C LEU A 346 -7.97 11.47 2.32
N SER A 347 -8.89 12.20 1.68
CA SER A 347 -9.76 13.15 2.39
C SER A 347 -10.98 12.50 3.03
N LYS A 348 -11.52 11.44 2.41
CA LYS A 348 -12.75 10.80 2.85
C LYS A 348 -12.50 9.47 3.54
N ASP A 349 -11.91 8.51 2.83
CA ASP A 349 -11.81 7.14 3.35
C ASP A 349 -10.81 7.07 4.51
N PHE A 350 -9.61 7.63 4.32
CA PHE A 350 -8.57 7.66 5.35
C PHE A 350 -8.87 8.57 6.54
N ARG A 351 -9.97 9.33 6.53
CA ARG A 351 -10.40 10.13 7.68
C ARG A 351 -10.77 9.25 8.88
N GLU A 352 -11.31 8.06 8.62
CA GLU A 352 -11.72 7.08 9.62
C GLU A 352 -10.70 5.95 9.80
N PHE A 353 -9.54 6.02 9.13
CA PHE A 353 -8.48 5.01 9.21
C PHE A 353 -8.00 4.81 10.65
N ASN A 354 -7.85 3.54 11.02
CA ASN A 354 -7.36 3.09 12.31
C ASN A 354 -6.16 2.15 12.15
N THR A 355 -5.12 2.31 12.98
CA THR A 355 -3.94 1.45 12.98
C THR A 355 -4.26 0.00 13.31
N LEU A 356 -5.33 -0.28 14.04
CA LEU A 356 -5.79 -1.65 14.34
C LEU A 356 -6.16 -2.46 13.09
N GLU A 357 -6.39 -1.81 11.94
CA GLU A 357 -6.69 -2.46 10.66
C GLU A 357 -5.50 -3.27 10.13
N VAL A 358 -4.28 -2.93 10.57
CA VAL A 358 -3.05 -3.58 10.13
C VAL A 358 -2.41 -4.48 11.19
N GLU A 359 -2.93 -4.48 12.41
CA GLU A 359 -2.41 -5.25 13.55
C GLU A 359 -2.81 -6.74 13.52
N ALA A 360 -2.36 -7.51 14.51
CA ALA A 360 -2.68 -8.95 14.59
C ALA A 360 -4.16 -9.24 14.88
N GLU A 361 -4.80 -8.42 15.72
CA GLU A 361 -6.22 -8.58 16.07
C GLU A 361 -7.18 -8.17 14.94
N ARG A 362 -6.68 -7.42 13.94
CA ARG A 362 -7.35 -6.98 12.70
C ARG A 362 -8.79 -6.56 12.90
N LYS A 363 -9.02 -5.26 13.05
CA LYS A 363 -10.36 -4.69 12.98
C LYS A 363 -10.69 -4.28 11.54
N PRO A 364 -11.92 -4.54 11.06
CA PRO A 364 -12.32 -4.05 9.76
C PRO A 364 -12.43 -2.51 9.76
N PRO A 365 -12.25 -1.87 8.59
CA PRO A 365 -12.51 -0.44 8.42
C PRO A 365 -13.90 -0.08 8.95
N VAL A 366 -14.05 1.13 9.51
CA VAL A 366 -15.30 1.59 10.14
C VAL A 366 -16.52 1.47 9.21
N ILE A 367 -16.35 1.70 7.91
CA ILE A 367 -17.41 1.52 6.92
C ILE A 367 -17.93 0.08 6.91
N LEU A 368 -17.05 -0.91 7.01
CA LEU A 368 -17.42 -2.32 7.06
C LEU A 368 -18.02 -2.72 8.41
N GLU A 369 -17.56 -2.12 9.52
CA GLU A 369 -18.21 -2.32 10.82
C GLU A 369 -19.66 -1.83 10.80
N ARG A 370 -19.92 -0.67 10.19
CA ARG A 370 -21.28 -0.12 10.03
C ARG A 370 -22.15 -1.02 9.17
N THR A 371 -21.62 -1.51 8.05
CA THR A 371 -22.37 -2.41 7.15
C THR A 371 -22.69 -3.71 7.86
N PHE A 372 -21.72 -4.29 8.57
CA PHE A 372 -21.92 -5.49 9.37
C PHE A 372 -23.00 -5.31 10.44
N ASN A 373 -22.96 -4.20 11.17
CA ASN A 373 -23.98 -3.89 12.18
C ASN A 373 -25.37 -3.67 11.56
N SER A 374 -25.46 -3.11 10.35
CA SER A 374 -26.75 -2.99 9.66
C SER A 374 -27.33 -4.36 9.27
N TRP A 375 -26.48 -5.33 8.91
CA TRP A 375 -26.95 -6.69 8.56
C TRP A 375 -27.43 -7.48 9.78
N VAL A 376 -26.73 -7.34 10.91
CA VAL A 376 -27.09 -8.04 12.16
C VAL A 376 -28.24 -7.33 12.87
N GLY A 377 -28.40 -6.03 12.65
CA GLY A 377 -29.29 -5.13 13.36
C GLY A 377 -30.57 -4.75 12.60
N THR A 378 -31.26 -5.69 11.97
CA THR A 378 -32.69 -5.53 11.63
C THR A 378 -33.36 -6.89 11.41
N PRO A 379 -34.26 -7.35 12.29
CA PRO A 379 -35.30 -8.26 11.84
C PRO A 379 -36.23 -7.42 10.96
N ALA A 380 -35.90 -7.28 9.67
CA ALA A 380 -36.89 -6.83 8.71
C ALA A 380 -38.02 -7.86 8.76
N ALA A 381 -39.24 -7.40 9.04
CA ALA A 381 -40.42 -8.24 8.92
C ALA A 381 -40.39 -8.86 7.52
N LEU A 382 -40.35 -10.19 7.46
CA LEU A 382 -40.48 -10.94 6.22
C LEU A 382 -41.69 -10.39 5.47
N PRO A 383 -41.55 -9.90 4.22
CA PRO A 383 -42.70 -9.66 3.38
C PRO A 383 -43.44 -11.00 3.28
N ALA A 384 -44.76 -10.96 3.52
CA ALA A 384 -45.62 -12.12 3.43
C ALA A 384 -45.39 -12.84 2.09
N GLU A 385 -45.31 -14.16 2.18
CA GLU A 385 -45.20 -15.10 1.08
C GLU A 385 -46.17 -14.73 -0.06
N GLU A 386 -45.63 -14.46 -1.25
CA GLU A 386 -46.32 -14.77 -2.49
C GLU A 386 -45.51 -15.87 -3.18
N GLU A 387 -46.05 -17.08 -3.08
CA GLU A 387 -45.65 -18.24 -3.85
C GLU A 387 -45.66 -17.89 -5.36
N SER A 388 -44.52 -18.04 -6.00
CA SER A 388 -44.50 -18.57 -7.37
C SER A 388 -43.24 -19.39 -7.55
N GLU A 389 -43.45 -20.70 -7.58
CA GLU A 389 -42.52 -21.66 -8.15
C GLU A 389 -42.14 -21.21 -9.56
N GLU A 390 -40.86 -21.03 -9.81
CA GLU A 390 -40.30 -21.57 -11.04
C GLU A 390 -38.84 -21.99 -10.81
N SER A 391 -38.71 -23.31 -10.72
CA SER A 391 -37.47 -24.06 -10.73
C SER A 391 -36.56 -23.61 -11.87
N LEU A 392 -35.33 -23.23 -11.56
CA LEU A 392 -34.20 -23.38 -12.48
C LEU A 392 -32.94 -23.63 -11.67
N VAL A 393 -32.73 -24.91 -11.36
CA VAL A 393 -31.40 -25.46 -11.13
C VAL A 393 -30.80 -25.72 -12.52
N PRO A 394 -29.64 -25.14 -12.87
CA PRO A 394 -28.74 -25.80 -13.79
C PRO A 394 -27.54 -26.34 -13.00
N ARG A 395 -27.55 -27.66 -12.80
CA ARG A 395 -26.33 -28.43 -12.65
C ARG A 395 -25.56 -28.33 -13.96
N PHE A 396 -24.48 -27.56 -14.05
CA PHE A 396 -23.45 -27.76 -15.06
C PHE A 396 -22.08 -27.36 -14.51
N PHE A 397 -21.28 -28.38 -14.18
CA PHE A 397 -19.84 -28.27 -13.92
C PHE A 397 -19.08 -28.25 -15.24
N GLN A 398 -18.18 -27.27 -15.43
CA GLN A 398 -16.74 -27.46 -15.63
C GLN A 398 -16.11 -26.18 -16.19
N CYS A 399 -15.09 -25.70 -15.47
CA CYS A 399 -13.88 -24.98 -15.90
C CYS A 399 -13.60 -23.80 -14.98
N PHE A 400 -12.78 -24.03 -13.95
CA PHE A 400 -11.68 -23.16 -13.48
C PHE A 400 -11.11 -23.73 -12.17
N VAL A 401 -10.66 -25.00 -12.21
CA VAL A 401 -9.61 -25.49 -11.33
C VAL A 401 -8.77 -26.41 -12.20
N VAL A 402 -7.76 -25.85 -12.86
CA VAL A 402 -6.63 -26.69 -13.29
C VAL A 402 -5.96 -27.11 -12.00
N ALA A 403 -6.06 -28.40 -11.69
CA ALA A 403 -5.16 -29.05 -10.76
C ALA A 403 -3.73 -28.77 -11.19
N ILE A 404 -2.96 -28.12 -10.33
CA ILE A 404 -1.53 -27.93 -10.53
C ILE A 404 -0.82 -28.84 -9.53
N PRO A 405 0.01 -29.79 -10.00
CA PRO A 405 0.80 -30.65 -9.12
C PRO A 405 1.89 -29.84 -8.39
N GLU A 406 2.38 -30.40 -7.28
CA GLU A 406 3.23 -29.77 -6.25
C GLU A 406 4.59 -29.21 -6.69
N ASP A 407 4.93 -29.22 -7.98
CA ASP A 407 6.21 -28.70 -8.45
C ASP A 407 6.01 -27.56 -9.45
N THR A 408 6.37 -26.35 -9.01
CA THR A 408 6.57 -25.13 -9.83
C THR A 408 5.39 -24.69 -10.70
N ILE A 409 4.45 -23.89 -10.17
CA ILE A 409 3.74 -22.89 -10.98
C ILE A 409 3.58 -21.56 -10.24
N THR A 410 4.37 -20.61 -10.69
CA THR A 410 4.07 -19.19 -10.75
C THR A 410 2.64 -19.01 -11.28
N VAL A 411 1.70 -18.63 -10.41
CA VAL A 411 0.56 -17.82 -10.86
C VAL A 411 1.13 -16.47 -11.23
N SER A 412 1.75 -16.43 -12.40
CA SER A 412 1.88 -15.21 -13.15
C SER A 412 0.45 -14.85 -13.52
N ILE A 413 -0.20 -14.07 -12.64
CA ILE A 413 -0.95 -12.94 -13.18
C ILE A 413 0.10 -12.20 -13.97
N VAL A 414 0.18 -12.53 -15.25
CA VAL A 414 0.94 -11.76 -16.21
C VAL A 414 0.17 -10.46 -16.28
N VAL A 415 0.47 -9.57 -15.32
CA VAL A 415 0.28 -8.15 -15.43
C VAL A 415 1.17 -7.77 -16.60
N TYR A 416 0.65 -7.95 -17.82
CA TYR A 416 1.16 -7.22 -18.95
C TYR A 416 0.92 -5.76 -18.60
N ARG A 417 2.02 -5.12 -18.20
CA ARG A 417 2.33 -3.72 -18.43
C ARG A 417 1.10 -2.83 -18.42
N PHE A 418 0.78 -2.25 -17.26
CA PHE A 418 0.24 -0.90 -17.25
C PHE A 418 1.32 -0.02 -17.93
N LEU A 419 1.22 0.12 -19.26
CA LEU A 419 2.10 0.77 -20.26
C LEU A 419 3.36 0.00 -20.75
N PRO A 420 3.48 -0.13 -22.09
CA PRO A 420 4.60 0.50 -22.78
C PRO A 420 4.15 1.30 -24.01
N ILE A 421 4.75 2.46 -24.15
CA ILE A 421 5.04 3.24 -25.38
C ILE A 421 4.74 2.51 -26.70
N VAL A 422 3.80 3.05 -27.48
CA VAL A 422 4.11 3.75 -28.75
C VAL A 422 3.39 5.09 -28.74
#